data_AF-A0A7Y4C9F4-F1
#
_entry.id   AF-A0A7Y4C9F4-F1
#
_cell.length_a   1.000
_cell.length_b   1.000
_cell.length_c   1.000
_cell.angle_alpha   90.00
_cell.angle_beta   90.00
_cell.angle_gamma   90.00
#
_symmetry.space_group_name_H-M   'P 1'
#
loop_
_entity.id
_entity.type
_entity.pdbx_description
1 polymer ?
#
loop_
_entity_poly.entity_id
_entity_poly.type
_entity_poly.pdbx_seq_one_letter_code
_entity_poly.pdbx_strand_id
1 'polypeptide(L)'
;MKRILMIIGLVLFSNSSLAGEREALELQVAELMGVSKLVDDIVSTSKSEIVRLNPWLAQASKEASLEPFLRFSKQKYFSAYIDAYSVYTDDELRKLLDFYRSDMGRWYLEKGIEYNEDVVERFTEVSASINDEFLEYLNKFQEAP
;
A
#
# COMPACT_ATOMS: atom_id res chain seq x y z
N MET A 1 8.42 0.63 51.90
CA MET A 1 8.94 0.15 50.61
C MET A 1 8.10 -0.93 49.90
N LYS A 2 6.89 -1.30 50.38
CA LYS A 2 6.03 -2.31 49.71
C LYS A 2 4.89 -1.74 48.85
N ARG A 3 4.67 -0.42 48.82
CA ARG A 3 3.58 0.21 48.05
C ARG A 3 4.02 0.90 46.75
N ILE A 4 5.31 1.21 46.59
CA ILE A 4 5.83 1.91 45.39
C ILE A 4 6.15 0.91 44.25
N LEU A 5 6.47 -0.35 44.57
CA LEU A 5 6.74 -1.40 43.58
C LEU A 5 5.48 -1.92 42.87
N MET A 6 4.28 -1.63 43.38
CA MET A 6 3.02 -2.12 42.81
C MET A 6 2.47 -1.19 41.71
N ILE A 7 2.95 0.05 41.62
CA ILE A 7 2.49 1.03 40.62
C ILE A 7 3.30 0.94 39.32
N ILE A 8 4.57 0.53 39.39
CA ILE A 8 5.43 0.41 38.20
C ILE A 8 5.13 -0.89 37.42
N GLY A 9 4.54 -1.90 38.06
CA GLY A 9 4.13 -3.16 37.42
C GLY A 9 2.84 -3.06 36.59
N LEU A 10 2.00 -2.03 36.76
CA LEU A 10 0.74 -1.88 36.03
C LEU A 10 0.87 -1.08 34.72
N VAL A 11 1.93 -0.29 34.56
CA VAL A 11 2.12 0.61 33.41
C VAL A 11 2.84 -0.09 32.24
N LEU A 12 3.48 -1.24 32.48
CA LEU A 12 4.27 -1.94 31.44
C LEU A 12 3.52 -3.11 30.77
N PHE A 13 2.40 -3.58 31.33
CA PHE A 13 1.55 -4.61 30.70
C PHE A 13 0.38 -4.05 29.91
N SER A 14 0.07 -2.76 30.04
CA SER A 14 -1.01 -2.11 29.29
C SER A 14 -0.62 -1.80 27.84
N ASN A 15 0.67 -1.59 27.54
CA ASN A 15 1.10 -1.20 26.19
C ASN A 15 1.16 -2.36 25.19
N SER A 16 1.37 -3.59 25.64
CA SER A 16 1.49 -4.75 24.73
C SER A 16 0.15 -5.28 24.21
N SER A 17 -0.95 -5.12 24.98
CA SER A 17 -2.28 -5.49 24.50
C SER A 17 -2.87 -4.45 23.54
N LEU A 18 -2.53 -3.17 23.75
CA LEU A 18 -2.98 -2.06 22.91
C LEU A 18 -2.33 -2.10 21.52
N ALA A 19 -1.05 -2.45 21.41
CA ALA A 19 -0.38 -2.60 20.12
C ALA A 19 -1.05 -3.67 19.24
N GLY A 20 -1.44 -4.81 19.83
CA GLY A 20 -2.14 -5.88 19.11
C GLY A 20 -3.59 -5.52 18.74
N GLU A 21 -4.28 -4.75 19.58
CA GLU A 21 -5.63 -4.27 19.26
C GLU A 21 -5.60 -3.23 18.13
N ARG A 22 -4.68 -2.28 18.20
CA ARG A 22 -4.52 -1.24 17.18
C ARG A 22 -4.16 -1.85 15.82
N GLU A 23 -3.18 -2.74 15.78
CA GLU A 23 -2.80 -3.46 14.55
C GLU A 23 -4.01 -4.19 13.95
N ALA A 24 -4.83 -4.84 14.79
CA ALA A 24 -6.04 -5.51 14.32
C ALA A 24 -7.09 -4.53 13.75
N LEU A 25 -7.21 -3.32 14.29
CA LEU A 25 -8.09 -2.28 13.75
C LEU A 25 -7.57 -1.78 12.39
N GLU A 26 -6.28 -1.47 12.28
CA GLU A 26 -5.63 -0.99 11.06
C GLU A 26 -5.74 -2.03 9.92
N LEU A 27 -5.53 -3.32 10.23
CA LEU A 27 -5.68 -4.41 9.27
C LEU A 27 -7.14 -4.58 8.81
N GLN A 28 -8.11 -4.45 9.70
CA GLN A 28 -9.53 -4.48 9.32
C GLN A 28 -9.92 -3.32 8.41
N VAL A 29 -9.40 -2.10 8.68
CA VAL A 29 -9.63 -0.94 7.81
C VAL A 29 -9.00 -1.19 6.44
N ALA A 30 -7.75 -1.67 6.40
CA ALA A 30 -7.05 -2.00 5.16
C ALA A 30 -7.77 -3.07 4.32
N GLU A 31 -8.34 -4.08 4.98
CA GLU A 31 -9.13 -5.12 4.32
C GLU A 31 -10.39 -4.55 3.68
N LEU A 32 -11.18 -3.75 4.44
CA LEU A 32 -12.40 -3.13 3.92
C LEU A 32 -12.14 -2.15 2.77
N MET A 33 -10.99 -1.47 2.78
CA MET A 33 -10.55 -0.59 1.70
C MET A 33 -9.94 -1.32 0.51
N GLY A 34 -9.80 -2.66 0.57
CA GLY A 34 -9.23 -3.44 -0.53
C GLY A 34 -7.75 -3.18 -0.78
N VAL A 35 -6.99 -2.74 0.25
CA VAL A 35 -5.59 -2.30 0.09
C VAL A 35 -4.71 -3.38 -0.52
N SER A 36 -4.91 -4.65 -0.19
CA SER A 36 -4.12 -5.76 -0.77
C SER A 36 -4.25 -5.80 -2.30
N LYS A 37 -5.48 -5.68 -2.81
CA LYS A 37 -5.74 -5.68 -4.26
C LYS A 37 -5.14 -4.43 -4.91
N LEU A 38 -5.32 -3.26 -4.30
CA LEU A 38 -4.74 -2.02 -4.79
C LEU A 38 -3.21 -2.10 -4.91
N VAL A 39 -2.55 -2.67 -3.90
CA VAL A 39 -1.11 -2.91 -3.89
C VAL A 39 -0.70 -3.92 -4.97
N ASP A 40 -1.47 -4.99 -5.15
CA ASP A 40 -1.24 -5.95 -6.22
C ASP A 40 -1.31 -5.28 -7.60
N ASP A 41 -2.31 -4.43 -7.82
CA ASP A 41 -2.51 -3.71 -9.08
C ASP A 41 -1.36 -2.72 -9.34
N ILE A 42 -0.94 -1.94 -8.33
CA ILE A 42 0.23 -1.02 -8.42
C ILE A 42 1.52 -1.78 -8.79
N VAL A 43 1.78 -2.90 -8.12
CA VAL A 43 3.00 -3.69 -8.37
C VAL A 43 2.93 -4.39 -9.72
N SER A 44 1.75 -4.82 -10.16
CA SER A 44 1.52 -5.37 -11.49
C SER A 44 1.82 -4.34 -12.58
N THR A 45 1.30 -3.11 -12.46
CA THR A 45 1.62 -2.00 -13.36
C THR A 45 3.12 -1.74 -13.42
N SER A 46 3.78 -1.68 -12.26
CA SER A 46 5.23 -1.47 -12.18
C SER A 46 6.02 -2.58 -12.87
N LYS A 47 5.60 -3.83 -12.70
CA LYS A 47 6.20 -5.00 -13.37
C LYS A 47 6.08 -4.89 -14.89
N SER A 48 4.89 -4.58 -15.39
CA SER A 48 4.64 -4.42 -16.83
C SER A 48 5.56 -3.36 -17.43
N GLU A 49 5.73 -2.24 -16.73
CA GLU A 49 6.60 -1.16 -17.19
C GLU A 49 8.09 -1.53 -17.15
N ILE A 50 8.54 -2.25 -16.11
CA ILE A 50 9.91 -2.78 -16.05
C ILE A 50 10.20 -3.69 -17.25
N VAL A 51 9.27 -4.59 -17.59
CA VAL A 51 9.42 -5.51 -18.73
C VAL A 51 9.40 -4.75 -20.06
N ARG A 52 8.53 -3.74 -20.21
CA ARG A 52 8.45 -2.88 -21.41
C ARG A 52 9.78 -2.17 -21.66
N LEU A 53 10.35 -1.55 -20.63
CA LEU A 53 11.62 -0.83 -20.70
C LEU A 53 12.83 -1.77 -20.83
N ASN A 54 12.69 -3.05 -20.48
CA ASN A 54 13.75 -4.05 -20.52
C ASN A 54 13.25 -5.33 -21.21
N PRO A 55 13.05 -5.35 -22.55
CA PRO A 55 12.42 -6.48 -23.25
C PRO A 55 13.13 -7.83 -23.05
N TRP A 56 14.42 -7.81 -22.71
CA TRP A 56 15.18 -9.02 -22.37
C TRP A 56 14.65 -9.75 -21.13
N LEU A 57 13.85 -9.10 -20.27
CA LEU A 57 13.15 -9.67 -19.12
C LEU A 57 11.85 -10.41 -19.49
N ALA A 58 11.29 -10.22 -20.68
CA ALA A 58 10.02 -10.84 -21.11
C ALA A 58 10.08 -12.37 -21.25
N GLN A 59 11.28 -12.96 -21.13
CA GLN A 59 11.42 -14.42 -21.06
C GLN A 59 10.91 -14.91 -19.69
N ALA A 60 9.99 -15.88 -19.68
CA ALA A 60 9.33 -16.35 -18.45
C ALA A 60 10.28 -16.70 -17.30
N SER A 61 11.46 -17.29 -17.59
CA SER A 61 12.48 -17.61 -16.57
C SER A 61 13.13 -16.37 -15.94
N LYS A 62 13.24 -15.28 -16.70
CA LYS A 62 13.77 -13.99 -16.23
C LYS A 62 12.70 -13.14 -15.56
N GLU A 63 11.48 -13.19 -16.08
CA GLU A 63 10.34 -12.56 -15.41
C GLU A 63 10.11 -13.16 -14.03
N ALA A 64 10.24 -14.49 -13.88
CA ALA A 64 10.19 -15.18 -12.59
C ALA A 64 11.31 -14.72 -11.62
N SER A 65 12.44 -14.23 -12.13
CA SER A 65 13.51 -13.70 -11.27
C SER A 65 13.14 -12.37 -10.60
N LEU A 66 12.11 -11.67 -11.09
CA LEU A 66 11.58 -10.45 -10.46
C LEU A 66 10.75 -10.76 -9.21
N GLU A 67 10.27 -11.98 -9.06
CA GLU A 67 9.30 -12.36 -8.03
C GLU A 67 9.73 -11.98 -6.58
N PRO A 68 10.99 -12.17 -6.14
CA PRO A 68 11.42 -11.67 -4.82
C PRO A 68 11.32 -10.15 -4.68
N PHE A 69 11.66 -9.40 -5.75
CA PHE A 69 11.53 -7.96 -5.77
C PHE A 69 10.05 -7.53 -5.73
N LEU A 70 9.18 -8.20 -6.50
CA LEU A 70 7.75 -7.91 -6.49
C LEU A 70 7.13 -8.14 -5.11
N ARG A 71 7.47 -9.25 -4.43
CA ARG A 71 7.02 -9.49 -3.04
C ARG A 71 7.52 -8.43 -2.07
N PHE A 72 8.79 -8.02 -2.18
CA PHE A 72 9.34 -6.94 -1.37
C PHE A 72 8.57 -5.64 -1.60
N SER A 73 8.30 -5.28 -2.85
CA SER A 73 7.54 -4.08 -3.21
C SER A 73 6.11 -4.12 -2.65
N LYS A 74 5.41 -5.26 -2.78
CA LYS A 74 4.07 -5.44 -2.19
C LYS A 74 4.08 -5.22 -0.68
N GLN A 75 5.04 -5.84 0.02
CA GLN A 75 5.18 -5.65 1.46
C GLN A 75 5.41 -4.18 1.82
N LYS A 76 6.27 -3.48 1.09
CA LYS A 76 6.57 -2.06 1.35
C LYS A 76 5.37 -1.15 1.13
N TYR A 77 4.65 -1.32 0.03
CA TYR A 77 3.43 -0.55 -0.20
C TYR A 77 2.36 -0.84 0.85
N PHE A 78 2.13 -2.12 1.16
CA PHE A 78 1.13 -2.49 2.18
C PHE A 78 1.50 -1.90 3.55
N SER A 79 2.75 -2.03 4.00
CA SER A 79 3.21 -1.42 5.25
C SER A 79 3.03 0.10 5.25
N ALA A 80 3.30 0.79 4.14
CA ALA A 80 3.09 2.23 4.06
C ALA A 80 1.62 2.62 4.27
N TYR A 81 0.67 1.82 3.77
CA TYR A 81 -0.76 2.02 4.04
C TYR A 81 -1.09 1.79 5.52
N ILE A 82 -0.55 0.74 6.14
CA ILE A 82 -0.76 0.47 7.56
C ILE A 82 -0.20 1.62 8.42
N ASP A 83 1.04 2.03 8.15
CA ASP A 83 1.70 3.12 8.87
C ASP A 83 0.94 4.46 8.73
N ALA A 84 0.28 4.69 7.59
CA ALA A 84 -0.51 5.90 7.35
C ALA A 84 -1.75 6.01 8.25
N TYR A 85 -2.25 4.90 8.82
CA TYR A 85 -3.34 4.95 9.79
C TYR A 85 -2.93 5.54 11.15
N SER A 86 -1.64 5.82 11.36
CA SER A 86 -1.13 6.57 12.52
C SER A 86 -1.79 7.93 12.74
N VAL A 87 -2.42 8.51 11.73
CA VAL A 87 -3.18 9.76 11.84
C VAL A 87 -4.48 9.62 12.65
N TYR A 88 -4.98 8.39 12.83
CA TYR A 88 -6.19 8.10 13.59
C TYR A 88 -5.85 7.60 14.99
N THR A 89 -6.62 8.04 15.98
CA THR A 89 -6.69 7.37 17.28
C THR A 89 -7.44 6.04 17.17
N ASP A 90 -7.25 5.14 18.15
CA ASP A 90 -7.94 3.84 18.16
C ASP A 90 -9.47 3.99 18.15
N ASP A 91 -10.01 5.01 18.83
CA ASP A 91 -11.44 5.31 18.82
C ASP A 91 -11.93 5.81 17.46
N GLU A 92 -11.10 6.56 16.74
CA GLU A 92 -11.42 7.00 15.38
C GLU A 92 -11.35 5.83 14.39
N LEU A 93 -10.39 4.90 14.55
CA LEU A 93 -10.35 3.66 13.76
C LEU A 93 -11.61 2.83 13.99
N ARG A 94 -12.09 2.68 15.23
CA ARG A 94 -13.36 2.00 15.53
C ARG A 94 -14.55 2.69 14.87
N LYS A 95 -14.66 4.01 14.99
CA LYS A 95 -15.72 4.80 14.33
C LYS A 95 -15.68 4.67 12.81
N LEU A 96 -14.49 4.63 12.23
CA LEU A 96 -14.29 4.45 10.79
C LEU A 96 -14.77 3.07 10.36
N LEU A 97 -14.43 2.02 11.10
CA LEU A 97 -14.92 0.65 10.86
C LEU A 97 -16.44 0.57 10.98
N ASP A 98 -17.03 1.19 12.00
CA ASP A 98 -18.49 1.24 12.17
C ASP A 98 -19.17 1.95 11.00
N PHE A 99 -18.60 3.08 10.55
CA PHE A 99 -19.06 3.76 9.35
C PHE A 99 -18.99 2.84 8.13
N TYR A 100 -17.83 2.26 7.83
CA TYR A 100 -17.64 1.36 6.69
C TYR A 100 -18.54 0.12 6.69
N ARG A 101 -19.02 -0.31 7.86
CA ARG A 101 -19.99 -1.41 8.00
C ARG A 101 -21.44 -0.99 7.80
N SER A 102 -21.75 0.31 7.83
CA SER A 102 -23.09 0.84 7.53
C SER A 102 -23.41 0.79 6.03
N ASP A 103 -24.68 0.88 5.66
CA ASP A 103 -25.08 0.92 4.24
C ASP A 103 -24.41 2.07 3.46
N MET A 104 -24.36 3.25 4.08
CA MET A 104 -23.72 4.43 3.48
C MET A 104 -22.21 4.25 3.35
N GLY A 105 -21.56 3.69 4.36
CA GLY A 105 -20.12 3.45 4.32
C GLY A 105 -19.73 2.36 3.33
N ARG A 106 -20.54 1.30 3.20
CA ARG A 106 -20.35 0.28 2.15
C ARG A 106 -20.48 0.89 0.76
N TRP A 107 -21.54 1.65 0.50
CA TRP A 107 -21.69 2.37 -0.76
C TRP A 107 -20.50 3.30 -1.04
N TYR A 108 -20.04 4.04 -0.03
CA TYR A 108 -18.88 4.92 -0.17
C TYR A 108 -17.60 4.14 -0.50
N LEU A 109 -17.35 3.01 0.18
CA LEU A 109 -16.21 2.14 -0.08
C LEU A 109 -16.27 1.53 -1.48
N GLU A 110 -17.42 1.00 -1.90
CA GLU A 110 -17.61 0.45 -3.24
C GLU A 110 -17.26 1.49 -4.31
N LYS A 111 -17.78 2.72 -4.19
CA LYS A 111 -17.47 3.81 -5.13
C LYS A 111 -16.02 4.29 -5.04
N GLY A 112 -15.43 4.29 -3.85
CA GLY A 112 -14.01 4.60 -3.67
C GLY A 112 -13.09 3.56 -4.32
N ILE A 113 -13.42 2.27 -4.19
CA ILE A 113 -12.65 1.17 -4.80
C ILE A 113 -12.77 1.23 -6.32
N GLU A 114 -13.99 1.32 -6.87
CA GLU A 114 -14.22 1.48 -8.31
C GLU A 114 -13.42 2.68 -8.87
N TYR A 115 -13.48 3.84 -8.20
CA TYR A 115 -12.72 5.02 -8.60
C TYR A 115 -11.20 4.79 -8.58
N ASN A 116 -10.68 4.15 -7.53
CA ASN A 116 -9.24 3.91 -7.41
C ASN A 116 -8.73 2.90 -8.46
N GLU A 117 -9.52 1.88 -8.78
CA GLU A 117 -9.20 0.94 -9.87
C GLU A 117 -9.08 1.68 -11.21
N ASP A 118 -10.06 2.52 -11.55
CA ASP A 118 -10.02 3.37 -12.76
C ASP A 118 -8.80 4.31 -12.77
N VAL A 119 -8.42 4.86 -11.62
CA VAL A 119 -7.24 5.75 -11.50
C VAL A 119 -5.95 4.98 -11.74
N VAL A 120 -5.80 3.78 -11.15
CA VAL A 120 -4.59 2.95 -11.32
C VAL A 120 -4.44 2.49 -12.77
N GLU A 121 -5.54 2.13 -13.44
CA GLU A 121 -5.51 1.82 -14.87
C GLU A 121 -4.96 3.01 -15.67
N ARG A 122 -5.49 4.22 -15.44
CA ARG A 122 -4.99 5.45 -16.10
C ARG A 122 -3.56 5.79 -15.75
N PHE A 123 -3.12 5.54 -14.52
CA PHE A 123 -1.72 5.76 -14.13
C PHE A 123 -0.75 4.87 -14.90
N THR A 124 -1.19 3.70 -15.36
CA THR A 124 -0.38 2.85 -16.24
C THR A 124 -0.08 3.56 -17.56
N GLU A 125 -1.10 4.12 -18.21
CA GLU A 125 -0.96 4.87 -19.47
C GLU A 125 -0.12 6.14 -19.27
N VAL A 126 -0.38 6.89 -18.21
CA VAL A 126 0.36 8.13 -17.89
C VAL A 126 1.83 7.84 -17.60
N SER A 127 2.12 6.80 -16.81
CA SER A 127 3.51 6.43 -16.48
C SER A 127 4.29 6.00 -17.71
N ALA A 128 3.68 5.23 -18.61
CA ALA A 128 4.29 4.84 -19.88
C ALA A 128 4.61 6.08 -20.73
N SER A 129 3.67 7.03 -20.86
CA SER A 129 3.88 8.28 -21.61
C SER A 129 5.00 9.12 -21.00
N ILE A 130 5.06 9.27 -19.68
CA ILE A 130 6.15 9.99 -18.99
C ILE A 130 7.50 9.33 -19.27
N ASN A 131 7.57 8.00 -19.21
CA ASN A 131 8.79 7.26 -19.46
C ASN A 131 9.24 7.36 -20.92
N ASP A 132 8.31 7.35 -21.88
CA ASP A 132 8.62 7.54 -23.30
C ASP A 132 9.20 8.93 -23.57
N GLU A 133 8.60 9.99 -23.02
CA GLU A 133 9.13 11.35 -23.08
C GLU A 133 10.52 11.46 -22.44
N PHE A 134 10.74 10.78 -21.32
CA PHE A 134 12.05 10.76 -20.66
C PHE A 134 13.11 10.05 -21.52
N LEU A 135 12.77 8.94 -22.18
CA LEU A 135 13.68 8.25 -23.11
C LEU A 135 14.00 9.12 -24.33
N GLU A 136 13.00 9.80 -24.89
CA GLU A 136 13.23 10.75 -26.00
C GLU A 136 14.17 11.88 -25.58
N TYR A 137 13.95 12.43 -24.38
CA TYR A 137 14.84 13.44 -23.79
C TYR A 137 16.27 12.93 -23.64
N LEU A 138 16.48 11.71 -23.11
CA LEU A 138 17.81 11.13 -22.97
C LEU A 138 18.52 10.93 -24.32
N ASN A 139 17.81 10.50 -25.36
CA ASN A 139 18.38 10.34 -26.70
C ASN A 139 18.88 11.68 -27.26
N LYS A 140 18.10 12.76 -27.09
CA LYS A 140 18.52 14.12 -27.48
C LYS A 140 19.79 14.57 -26.74
N PHE A 141 19.96 14.16 -25.48
CA PHE A 141 21.17 14.46 -24.70
C PHE A 141 22.39 13.65 -25.13
N GLN A 142 22.21 12.41 -25.57
CA GLN A 142 23.30 11.56 -26.05
C GLN A 142 23.76 11.92 -27.47
N GLU A 143 22.89 12.53 -28.27
CA GLU A 143 23.19 13.04 -29.61
C GLU A 143 23.72 14.48 -29.61
N ALA A 144 23.76 15.16 -28.46
CA ALA A 144 24.37 16.47 -28.31
C ALA A 144 25.91 16.35 -28.37
N PRO A 145 26.60 17.12 -29.23
CA PRO A 145 28.04 16.99 -29.48
C PRO A 145 28.93 17.38 -28.30
#